data_AF-A0A090E205-F1
#
_entry.id   AF-A0A090E205-F1
#
_cell.length_a   1.000
_cell.length_b   1.000
_cell.length_c   1.000
_cell.angle_alpha   90.00
_cell.angle_beta   90.00
_cell.angle_gamma   90.00
#
_symmetry.space_group_name_H-M   'P 1'
#
loop_
_entity.id
_entity.type
_entity.pdbx_description
1 polymer ?
#
loop_
_entity_poly.entity_id
_entity_poly.type
_entity_poly.pdbx_seq_one_letter_code
_entity_poly.pdbx_strand_id
1 'polypeptide(L)'
;MVRAITKTHIIGAAEGFSAVDGLVLATVNAPYKRGISVAALRECIAKANLDDWPVHVATFFTDVEPFLVFQFASAHGISKSKLAKAYMATKAATGEYNPDLETELVSLAPSPR
;
A
#
# COMPACT_ATOMS: atom_id res chain seq x y z
N MET A 1 6.53 32.64 23.25
CA MET A 1 7.28 31.66 22.44
C MET A 1 6.35 30.47 22.20
N VAL A 2 5.69 30.44 21.05
CA VAL A 2 4.68 29.42 20.71
C VAL A 2 5.39 28.11 20.35
N ARG A 3 5.15 27.05 21.13
CA ARG A 3 5.64 25.70 20.84
C ARG A 3 4.75 25.07 19.77
N ALA A 4 5.35 24.75 18.62
CA ALA A 4 4.71 23.98 17.57
C ALA A 4 4.43 22.56 18.06
N ILE A 5 3.15 22.18 18.06
CA ILE A 5 2.67 20.83 18.36
C ILE A 5 2.80 20.02 17.07
N THR A 6 3.90 19.29 16.91
CA THR A 6 4.02 18.25 15.87
C THR A 6 3.06 17.12 16.24
N LYS A 7 1.97 17.03 15.49
CA LYS A 7 0.91 16.01 15.64
C LYS A 7 1.44 14.65 15.22
N THR A 8 2.20 14.00 16.11
CA THR A 8 2.53 12.59 15.97
C THR A 8 1.29 11.80 16.37
N HIS A 9 0.52 11.35 15.37
CA HIS A 9 -0.53 10.35 15.60
C HIS A 9 0.14 9.02 15.94
N ILE A 10 0.44 8.81 17.23
CA ILE A 10 0.78 7.49 17.74
C ILE A 10 -0.53 6.73 17.86
N ILE A 11 -0.91 6.03 16.81
CA ILE A 11 -1.99 5.05 16.90
C ILE A 11 -1.37 3.83 17.58
N GLY A 12 -1.80 3.57 18.83
CA GLY A 12 -1.27 2.50 19.66
C GLY A 12 -1.37 1.15 18.96
N ALA A 13 -0.23 0.48 18.81
CA ALA A 13 -0.17 -0.90 18.36
C ALA A 13 -0.60 -1.79 19.54
N ALA A 14 -1.86 -2.25 19.51
CA ALA A 14 -2.22 -3.48 20.21
C ALA A 14 -1.72 -4.65 19.34
N GLU A 15 -1.04 -5.62 19.96
CA GLU A 15 -0.51 -6.79 19.27
C GLU A 15 -1.61 -7.50 18.46
N GLY A 16 -1.46 -7.48 17.13
CA GLY A 16 -2.25 -8.28 16.20
C GLY A 16 -2.95 -7.53 15.07
N PHE A 17 -3.27 -6.24 15.21
CA PHE A 17 -3.95 -5.49 14.14
C PHE A 17 -3.75 -3.98 14.29
N SER A 18 -3.00 -3.37 13.38
CA SER A 18 -2.87 -1.91 13.33
C SER A 18 -4.15 -1.29 12.77
N ALA A 19 -4.56 -0.11 13.26
CA ALA A 19 -5.69 0.61 12.66
C ALA A 19 -5.45 0.89 11.15
N VAL A 20 -4.18 1.03 10.75
CA VAL A 20 -3.78 1.13 9.34
C VAL A 20 -4.19 -0.12 8.56
N ASP A 21 -3.91 -1.31 9.09
CA ASP A 21 -4.28 -2.58 8.45
C ASP A 21 -5.78 -2.71 8.27
N GLY A 22 -6.54 -2.28 9.29
CA GLY A 22 -8.00 -2.28 9.24
C GLY A 22 -8.56 -1.37 8.16
N LEU A 23 -8.06 -0.14 8.06
CA LEU A 23 -8.50 0.80 7.03
C LEU A 23 -8.12 0.30 5.63
N VAL A 24 -6.89 -0.18 5.45
CA VAL A 24 -6.42 -0.73 4.17
C VAL A 24 -7.29 -1.91 3.74
N LEU A 25 -7.51 -2.90 4.61
CA LEU A 25 -8.30 -4.07 4.26
C LEU A 25 -9.78 -3.75 4.07
N ALA A 26 -10.34 -2.78 4.81
CA ALA A 26 -11.71 -2.34 4.58
C ALA A 26 -11.89 -1.79 3.17
N THR A 27 -10.99 -0.93 2.71
CA THR A 27 -10.99 -0.40 1.34
C THR A 27 -10.74 -1.49 0.30
N VAL A 28 -9.67 -2.28 0.47
CA VAL A 28 -9.25 -3.31 -0.49
C VAL A 28 -10.29 -4.41 -0.68
N ASN A 29 -11.03 -4.77 0.38
CA ASN A 29 -12.04 -5.83 0.31
C ASN A 29 -13.45 -5.32 0.01
N ALA A 30 -13.75 -4.03 0.17
CA ALA A 30 -15.10 -3.49 0.00
C ALA A 30 -15.79 -3.87 -1.34
N PRO A 31 -15.09 -3.91 -2.49
CA PRO A 31 -15.72 -4.25 -3.77
C PRO A 31 -15.97 -5.76 -3.98
N TYR A 32 -15.39 -6.64 -3.14
CA TYR A 32 -15.24 -8.06 -3.47
C TYR A 32 -15.87 -9.00 -2.43
N LYS A 33 -16.46 -10.10 -2.90
CA LYS A 33 -17.00 -11.16 -2.01
C LYS A 33 -15.90 -11.95 -1.29
N ARG A 34 -14.75 -12.11 -1.94
CA ARG A 34 -13.56 -12.78 -1.38
C ARG A 34 -12.65 -11.72 -0.77
N GLY A 35 -12.29 -11.90 0.50
CA GLY A 35 -11.37 -10.99 1.19
C GLY A 35 -9.92 -11.48 1.15
N ILE A 36 -8.98 -10.57 0.93
CA ILE A 36 -7.55 -10.79 1.14
C ILE A 36 -7.18 -10.51 2.60
N SER A 37 -6.25 -11.29 3.15
CA SER A 37 -5.68 -11.05 4.49
C SER A 37 -4.52 -10.06 4.44
N VAL A 38 -4.17 -9.45 5.58
CA VAL A 38 -2.99 -8.56 5.70
C VAL A 38 -1.72 -9.28 5.23
N ALA A 39 -1.54 -10.54 5.65
CA ALA A 39 -0.36 -11.34 5.31
C ALA A 39 -0.26 -11.60 3.81
N ALA A 40 -1.38 -11.95 3.16
CA ALA A 40 -1.41 -12.19 1.72
C ALA A 40 -1.16 -10.88 0.93
N LEU A 41 -1.79 -9.78 1.33
CA LEU A 41 -1.58 -8.47 0.69
C LEU A 41 -0.11 -8.03 0.82
N ARG A 42 0.46 -8.15 2.03
CA ARG A 42 1.88 -7.88 2.28
C ARG A 42 2.77 -8.72 1.38
N GLU A 43 2.49 -10.01 1.25
CA GLU A 43 3.28 -10.93 0.44
C GLU A 43 3.24 -10.55 -1.05
N CYS A 44 2.05 -10.25 -1.58
CA CYS A 44 1.86 -9.77 -2.95
C CYS A 44 2.71 -8.52 -3.23
N ILE A 45 2.62 -7.51 -2.36
CA ILE A 45 3.38 -6.26 -2.50
C ILE A 45 4.88 -6.51 -2.36
N ALA A 46 5.31 -7.29 -1.37
CA ALA A 46 6.73 -7.54 -1.11
C ALA A 46 7.42 -8.30 -2.26
N LYS A 47 6.69 -9.17 -2.96
CA LYS A 47 7.16 -9.93 -4.12
C LYS A 47 6.89 -9.24 -5.46
N ALA A 48 6.11 -8.16 -5.47
CA ALA A 48 5.53 -7.59 -6.69
C ALA A 48 4.81 -8.65 -7.53
N ASN A 49 4.06 -9.53 -6.87
CA ASN A 49 3.30 -10.61 -7.49
C ASN A 49 1.79 -10.41 -7.30
N LEU A 50 1.05 -10.45 -8.41
CA LEU A 50 -0.39 -10.23 -8.47
C LEU A 50 -1.21 -11.52 -8.60
N ASP A 51 -0.59 -12.68 -8.84
CA ASP A 51 -1.25 -13.91 -9.33
C ASP A 51 -2.61 -14.23 -8.66
N ASP A 52 -2.64 -14.42 -7.34
CA ASP A 52 -3.84 -14.87 -6.64
C ASP A 52 -4.85 -13.76 -6.31
N TRP A 53 -4.40 -12.51 -6.41
CA TRP A 53 -5.10 -11.33 -5.88
C TRP A 53 -4.95 -10.08 -6.77
N PRO A 54 -5.06 -10.17 -8.11
CA PRO A 54 -4.69 -9.06 -8.98
C PRO A 54 -5.58 -7.83 -8.77
N VAL A 55 -6.88 -8.06 -8.55
CA VAL A 55 -7.87 -6.99 -8.33
C VAL A 55 -7.70 -6.32 -6.96
N HIS A 56 -7.36 -7.08 -5.91
CA HIS A 56 -7.13 -6.53 -4.58
C HIS A 56 -5.83 -5.72 -4.52
N VAL A 57 -4.78 -6.19 -5.21
CA VAL A 57 -3.52 -5.44 -5.32
C VAL A 57 -3.71 -4.16 -6.14
N ALA A 58 -4.53 -4.21 -7.20
CA ALA A 58 -4.92 -3.03 -7.96
C ALA A 58 -5.63 -1.99 -7.08
N THR A 59 -6.71 -2.40 -6.40
CA THR A 59 -7.46 -1.57 -5.44
C THR A 59 -6.57 -0.99 -4.34
N PHE A 60 -5.55 -1.73 -3.89
CA PHE A 60 -4.58 -1.21 -2.92
C PHE A 60 -3.80 0.02 -3.43
N PHE A 61 -3.54 0.12 -4.73
CA PHE A 61 -2.81 1.24 -5.31
C PHE A 61 -3.73 2.34 -5.88
N THR A 62 -4.97 2.03 -6.21
CA THR A 62 -5.91 3.00 -6.79
C THR A 62 -6.82 3.66 -5.77
N ASP A 63 -7.36 2.87 -4.83
CA ASP A 63 -8.47 3.32 -3.98
C ASP A 63 -8.05 3.57 -2.52
N VAL A 64 -6.91 3.03 -2.10
CA VAL A 64 -6.36 3.32 -0.76
C VAL A 64 -5.66 4.68 -0.79
N GLU A 65 -6.01 5.53 0.19
CA GLU A 65 -5.37 6.82 0.39
C GLU A 65 -3.83 6.70 0.41
N PRO A 66 -3.09 7.54 -0.37
CA PRO A 66 -1.64 7.40 -0.52
C PRO A 66 -0.87 7.31 0.80
N PHE A 67 -1.25 8.11 1.80
CA PHE A 67 -0.59 8.08 3.10
C PHE A 67 -0.79 6.75 3.86
N LEU A 68 -1.91 6.04 3.65
CA LEU A 68 -2.15 4.71 4.20
C LEU A 68 -1.36 3.64 3.44
N VAL A 69 -1.15 3.79 2.14
CA VAL A 69 -0.28 2.91 1.35
C VAL A 69 1.16 2.94 1.90
N PHE A 70 1.70 4.13 2.18
CA PHE A 70 3.05 4.27 2.74
C PHE A 70 3.17 3.81 4.19
N GLN A 71 2.19 4.12 5.05
CA GLN A 71 2.15 3.61 6.42
C GLN A 71 2.01 2.08 6.43
N PHE A 72 1.15 1.57 5.54
CA PHE A 72 1.12 0.25 4.94
C PHE A 72 2.49 -0.43 4.92
N ALA A 73 3.23 0.02 3.92
CA ALA A 73 4.54 -0.52 3.59
C ALA A 73 5.51 -0.42 4.77
N SER A 74 5.54 0.73 5.45
CA SER A 74 6.43 0.97 6.59
C SER A 74 6.17 0.00 7.75
N ALA A 75 4.90 -0.21 8.12
CA ALA A 75 4.52 -1.10 9.22
C ALA A 75 4.89 -2.57 8.94
N HIS A 76 4.90 -2.97 7.67
CA HIS A 76 5.16 -4.35 7.25
C HIS A 76 6.59 -4.61 6.74
N GLY A 77 7.49 -3.63 6.89
CA GLY A 77 8.90 -3.73 6.49
C GLY A 77 9.11 -3.74 4.97
N ILE A 78 8.17 -3.19 4.21
CA ILE A 78 8.27 -3.04 2.75
C ILE A 78 8.96 -1.71 2.45
N SER A 79 10.13 -1.77 1.81
CA SER A 79 10.84 -0.57 1.40
C SER A 79 10.08 0.18 0.29
N LYS A 80 10.25 1.51 0.21
CA LYS A 80 9.66 2.31 -0.87
C LYS A 80 10.01 1.79 -2.27
N SER A 81 11.21 1.25 -2.48
CA SER A 81 11.61 0.65 -3.76
C SER A 81 10.84 -0.64 -4.10
N LYS A 82 10.55 -1.49 -3.10
CA LYS A 82 9.70 -2.68 -3.31
C LYS A 82 8.26 -2.28 -3.60
N LEU A 83 7.75 -1.30 -2.86
CA LEU A 83 6.43 -0.73 -3.09
C LEU A 83 6.31 -0.14 -4.51
N ALA A 84 7.30 0.63 -4.94
CA ALA A 84 7.38 1.19 -6.29
C ALA A 84 7.41 0.10 -7.37
N LYS A 85 8.19 -0.98 -7.15
CA LYS A 85 8.21 -2.13 -8.07
C LYS A 85 6.84 -2.79 -8.19
N ALA A 86 6.16 -3.02 -7.07
CA ALA A 86 4.82 -3.61 -7.06
C ALA A 86 3.78 -2.70 -7.74
N TYR A 87 3.86 -1.39 -7.50
CA TYR A 87 3.03 -0.40 -8.18
C TYR A 87 3.23 -0.42 -9.70
N MET A 88 4.48 -0.43 -10.16
CA MET A 88 4.79 -0.53 -11.60
C MET A 88 4.32 -1.85 -12.23
N ALA A 89 4.49 -2.98 -11.53
CA ALA A 89 3.97 -4.27 -12.00
C ALA A 89 2.43 -4.25 -12.12
N THR A 90 1.76 -3.64 -11.15
CA THR A 90 0.29 -3.48 -11.14
C THR A 90 -0.18 -2.59 -12.28
N LYS A 91 0.45 -1.44 -12.47
CA LYS A 91 0.19 -0.52 -13.59
C LYS A 91 0.40 -1.21 -14.94
N ALA A 92 1.46 -2.00 -15.10
CA ALA A 92 1.72 -2.74 -16.33
C ALA A 92 0.67 -3.82 -16.60
N ALA A 93 0.15 -4.48 -15.56
CA ALA A 93 -0.83 -5.55 -15.68
C ALA A 93 -2.27 -5.05 -15.89
N THR A 94 -2.63 -3.91 -15.30
CA THR A 94 -4.03 -3.43 -15.25
C THR A 94 -4.27 -2.17 -16.07
N GLY A 95 -3.23 -1.40 -16.37
CA GLY A 95 -3.33 -0.06 -16.94
C GLY A 95 -3.78 1.03 -15.95
N GLU A 96 -4.06 0.66 -14.69
CA GLU A 96 -4.50 1.60 -13.67
C GLU A 96 -3.35 2.51 -13.19
N TYR A 97 -3.70 3.75 -12.84
CA TYR A 97 -2.74 4.76 -12.39
C TYR A 97 -3.32 5.59 -11.24
N ASN A 98 -2.46 6.00 -10.32
CA ASN A 98 -2.80 6.94 -9.25
C ASN A 98 -1.81 8.11 -9.26
N PRO A 99 -2.22 9.34 -9.62
CA PRO A 99 -1.30 10.47 -9.81
C PRO A 99 -0.56 10.88 -8.52
N ASP A 100 -1.19 10.70 -7.36
CA ASP A 100 -0.59 11.05 -6.07
C ASP A 100 0.53 10.06 -5.70
N LEU A 101 0.35 8.78 -6.04
CA LEU A 101 1.39 7.76 -5.87
C LEU A 101 2.47 7.83 -6.95
N GLU A 102 2.14 8.20 -8.19
CA GLU A 102 3.10 8.32 -9.29
C GLU A 102 4.26 9.26 -8.93
N THR A 103 3.93 10.41 -8.35
CA THR A 103 4.92 11.44 -8.00
C THR A 103 6.00 10.92 -7.05
N GLU A 104 5.60 10.07 -6.09
CA GLU A 104 6.53 9.49 -5.12
C GLU A 104 7.16 8.18 -5.60
N LEU A 105 6.43 7.31 -6.28
CA LEU A 105 6.86 5.94 -6.56
C LEU A 105 7.64 5.80 -7.87
N VAL A 106 7.30 6.58 -8.91
CA VAL A 106 7.98 6.46 -10.21
C VAL A 106 9.44 6.89 -10.13
N SER A 107 9.74 7.95 -9.37
CA SER A 107 11.11 8.41 -9.15
C SER A 107 12.00 7.38 -8.43
N LEU A 108 11.39 6.40 -7.76
CA LEU A 108 12.05 5.36 -6.97
C LEU A 108 12.06 3.99 -7.65
N ALA A 109 11.34 3.84 -8.77
CA ALA A 109 11.30 2.60 -9.52
C ALA A 109 12.62 2.43 -10.30
N PRO A 110 13.26 1.24 -10.27
CA PRO A 110 14.41 0.99 -11.13
C PRO A 110 13.96 1.08 -12.60
N SER A 111 14.77 1.71 -13.46
CA SER A 111 14.50 1.73 -14.89
C SER A 111 14.31 0.29 -15.40
N PRO A 112 13.27 0.02 -16.20
CA PRO A 112 13.16 -1.26 -16.88
C PRO A 112 14.41 -1.40 -17.77
N ARG A 113 15.20 -2.45 -17.53
CA ARG A 113 16.31 -2.84 -18.39
C ARG A 113 15.78 -3.62 -19.58
#